data_AF-A0A2V6M8Q2-F1
#
_entry.id   AF-A0A2V6M8Q2-F1
#
_cell.length_a   1.000
_cell.length_b   1.000
_cell.length_c   1.000
_cell.angle_alpha   90.00
_cell.angle_beta   90.00
_cell.angle_gamma   90.00
#
_symmetry.space_group_name_H-M   'P 1'
#
loop_
_entity.id
_entity.type
_entity.pdbx_description
1 polymer ?
#
loop_
_entity_poly.entity_id
_entity_poly.type
_entity_poly.pdbx_seq_one_letter_code
_entity_poly.pdbx_strand_id
1 'polypeptide(L)'
;MTHKRFFFATIFELNAVCLRYIDASKESVAALQGVQARLEVLRNLAFTDLTNATFVQNLVATPSNASDFAKTRPTEVVTIKAYNAAAKSVSGIGIQISRPAGTNVTPSIDLNSLVLPIPNVVLVNVKYTWKMLGGRSGSEQTETIISSGTK
;
A
#
# COMPACT_ATOMS: atom_id res chain seq x y z
N MET A 1 -24.99 8.89 -45.87
CA MET A 1 -25.27 7.87 -44.83
C MET A 1 -24.10 7.61 -43.88
N THR A 2 -22.88 8.08 -44.20
CA THR A 2 -21.64 7.87 -43.44
C THR A 2 -21.51 8.71 -42.16
N HIS A 3 -21.96 9.98 -42.18
CA HIS A 3 -21.80 10.88 -41.01
C HIS A 3 -22.54 10.44 -39.74
N LYS A 4 -23.72 9.81 -39.88
CA LYS A 4 -24.48 9.30 -38.72
C LYS A 4 -23.74 8.17 -38.00
N ARG A 5 -23.02 7.31 -38.73
CA ARG A 5 -22.27 6.17 -38.14
C ARG A 5 -21.08 6.65 -37.31
N PHE A 6 -20.34 7.65 -37.82
CA PHE A 6 -19.24 8.25 -37.07
C PHE A 6 -19.73 8.96 -35.80
N PHE A 7 -20.85 9.68 -35.87
CA PHE A 7 -21.43 10.34 -34.71
C PHE A 7 -21.82 9.38 -33.58
N PHE A 8 -22.47 8.25 -33.91
CA PHE A 8 -22.81 7.26 -32.87
C PHE A 8 -21.56 6.56 -32.33
N ALA A 9 -20.60 6.22 -33.19
CA ALA A 9 -19.35 5.59 -32.76
C ALA A 9 -18.58 6.46 -31.77
N THR A 10 -18.45 7.77 -32.02
CA THR A 10 -17.74 8.68 -31.12
C THR A 10 -18.46 8.89 -29.78
N ILE A 11 -19.80 8.92 -29.76
CA ILE A 11 -20.57 9.01 -28.51
C ILE A 11 -20.40 7.74 -27.67
N PHE A 12 -20.45 6.55 -28.28
CA PHE A 12 -20.23 5.30 -27.53
C PHE A 12 -18.80 5.20 -27.00
N GLU A 13 -17.82 5.66 -27.78
CA GLU A 13 -16.42 5.68 -27.36
C GLU A 13 -16.18 6.67 -26.21
N LEU A 14 -16.76 7.88 -26.28
CA LEU A 14 -16.67 8.85 -25.20
C LEU A 14 -17.30 8.32 -23.91
N ASN A 15 -18.49 7.71 -24.00
CA ASN A 15 -19.13 7.09 -22.85
C ASN A 15 -18.27 5.97 -22.24
N ALA A 16 -17.64 5.15 -23.08
CA ALA A 16 -16.72 4.13 -22.62
C ALA A 16 -15.52 4.74 -21.88
N VAL A 17 -14.94 5.82 -22.39
CA VAL A 17 -13.82 6.52 -21.75
C VAL A 17 -14.25 7.11 -20.39
N CYS A 18 -15.40 7.77 -20.31
CA CYS A 18 -15.92 8.32 -19.05
C CYS A 18 -16.09 7.24 -17.97
N LEU A 19 -16.65 6.08 -18.33
CA LEU A 19 -16.80 4.96 -17.39
C LEU A 19 -15.45 4.44 -16.90
N ARG A 20 -14.44 4.33 -17.78
CA ARG A 20 -13.08 3.94 -17.39
C ARG A 20 -12.46 4.92 -16.38
N TYR A 21 -12.68 6.23 -16.57
CA TYR A 21 -12.20 7.25 -15.64
C TYR A 21 -12.89 7.17 -14.28
N ILE A 22 -14.21 6.92 -14.26
CA ILE A 22 -14.97 6.76 -13.02
C ILE A 22 -14.47 5.53 -12.25
N ASP A 23 -14.27 4.40 -12.92
CA ASP A 23 -13.78 3.18 -12.28
C ASP A 23 -12.35 3.33 -11.77
N ALA A 24 -11.46 3.95 -12.55
CA ALA A 24 -10.11 4.27 -12.09
C ALA A 24 -10.11 5.20 -10.87
N SER A 25 -11.03 6.17 -10.83
CA SER A 25 -11.16 7.08 -9.68
C SER A 25 -11.64 6.35 -8.43
N LYS A 26 -12.61 5.42 -8.56
CA LYS A 26 -13.05 4.56 -7.44
C LYS A 26 -11.92 3.68 -6.92
N GLU A 27 -11.14 3.09 -7.82
CA GLU A 27 -9.96 2.29 -7.45
C GLU A 27 -8.92 3.12 -6.70
N SER A 28 -8.65 4.36 -7.14
CA SER A 28 -7.73 5.27 -6.43
C SER A 28 -8.23 5.64 -5.02
N VAL A 29 -9.51 5.92 -4.85
CA VAL A 29 -10.09 6.20 -3.51
C VAL A 29 -10.03 4.96 -2.63
N ALA A 30 -10.34 3.78 -3.17
CA ALA A 30 -10.23 2.53 -2.44
C ALA A 30 -8.79 2.21 -2.05
N ALA A 31 -7.82 2.53 -2.90
CA ALA A 31 -6.39 2.40 -2.58
C ALA A 31 -5.97 3.34 -1.44
N LEU A 32 -6.41 4.60 -1.47
CA LEU A 32 -6.19 5.57 -0.39
C LEU A 32 -6.74 5.05 0.95
N GLN A 33 -7.99 4.58 0.96
CA GLN A 33 -8.58 3.97 2.15
C GLN A 33 -7.82 2.72 2.61
N GLY A 34 -7.34 1.91 1.68
CA GLY A 34 -6.56 0.70 1.94
C GLY A 34 -5.22 0.99 2.62
N VAL A 35 -4.44 1.94 2.10
CA VAL A 35 -3.14 2.31 2.68
C VAL A 35 -3.31 2.98 4.04
N GLN A 36 -4.32 3.86 4.19
CA GLN A 36 -4.59 4.53 5.46
C GLN A 36 -5.07 3.54 6.53
N ALA A 37 -5.99 2.63 6.21
CA ALA A 37 -6.44 1.60 7.15
C ALA A 37 -5.27 0.74 7.65
N ARG A 38 -4.35 0.33 6.76
CA ARG A 38 -3.15 -0.42 7.19
C ARG A 38 -2.26 0.42 8.09
N LEU A 39 -2.01 1.68 7.71
CA LEU A 39 -1.17 2.58 8.48
C LEU A 39 -1.73 2.81 9.88
N GLU A 40 -3.04 3.01 10.02
CA GLU A 40 -3.72 3.15 11.31
C GLU A 40 -3.48 1.91 12.20
N VAL A 41 -3.65 0.71 11.65
CA VAL A 41 -3.39 -0.53 12.41
C VAL A 41 -1.93 -0.62 12.87
N LEU A 42 -0.97 -0.31 11.98
CA LEU A 42 0.46 -0.32 12.32
C LEU A 42 0.81 0.74 13.35
N ARG A 43 0.22 1.94 13.25
CA ARG A 43 0.39 3.02 14.23
C ARG A 43 -0.17 2.62 15.59
N ASN A 44 -1.27 1.87 15.61
CA ASN A 44 -1.92 1.42 16.84
C ASN A 44 -1.31 0.14 17.44
N LEU A 45 -0.32 -0.47 16.79
CA LEU A 45 0.40 -1.64 17.30
C LEU A 45 1.46 -1.33 18.37
N ALA A 46 1.64 -2.20 19.37
CA ALA A 46 2.75 -2.07 20.32
C ALA A 46 4.09 -2.04 19.58
N PHE A 47 5.04 -1.23 20.04
CA PHE A 47 6.30 -1.06 19.32
C PHE A 47 7.08 -2.37 19.20
N THR A 48 7.00 -3.24 20.22
CA THR A 48 7.59 -4.59 20.20
C THR A 48 7.03 -5.46 19.07
N ASP A 49 5.72 -5.40 18.84
CA ASP A 49 5.04 -6.17 17.79
C ASP A 49 5.33 -5.57 16.41
N LEU A 50 5.41 -4.23 16.32
CA LEU A 50 5.74 -3.51 15.08
C LEU A 50 7.14 -3.87 14.58
N THR A 51 8.08 -4.13 15.48
CA THR A 51 9.44 -4.55 15.15
C THR A 51 9.62 -6.07 15.04
N ASN A 52 8.54 -6.85 15.23
CA ASN A 52 8.58 -8.30 15.11
C ASN A 52 8.11 -8.73 13.71
N ALA A 53 9.04 -9.27 12.92
CA ALA A 53 8.78 -9.63 11.54
C ALA A 53 7.65 -10.67 11.38
N THR A 54 7.59 -11.68 12.24
CA THR A 54 6.55 -12.71 12.21
C THR A 54 5.18 -12.12 12.52
N PHE A 55 5.12 -11.20 13.49
CA PHE A 55 3.87 -10.53 13.83
C PHE A 55 3.36 -9.69 12.65
N VAL A 56 4.22 -8.86 12.06
CA VAL A 56 3.87 -8.03 10.91
C VAL A 56 3.49 -8.89 9.70
N GLN A 57 4.18 -10.01 9.48
CA GLN A 57 3.83 -10.95 8.42
C GLN A 57 2.42 -11.51 8.59
N ASN A 58 2.07 -11.96 9.79
CA ASN A 58 0.73 -12.48 10.10
C ASN A 58 -0.35 -11.39 9.96
N LEU A 59 -0.04 -10.17 10.40
CA LEU A 59 -0.94 -9.01 10.27
C LEU A 59 -1.20 -8.64 8.80
N VAL A 60 -0.17 -8.70 7.96
CA VAL A 60 -0.24 -8.35 6.54
C VAL A 60 -0.81 -9.51 5.72
N ALA A 61 -0.90 -10.73 6.26
CA ALA A 61 -1.53 -11.86 5.58
C ALA A 61 -3.03 -11.62 5.28
N THR A 62 -3.71 -10.84 6.11
CA THR A 62 -5.09 -10.41 5.86
C THR A 62 -5.13 -9.04 5.18
N PRO A 63 -6.12 -8.76 4.30
CA PRO A 63 -6.32 -7.43 3.74
C PRO A 63 -6.45 -6.32 4.79
N SER A 64 -6.08 -5.08 4.45
CA SER A 64 -6.09 -3.97 5.42
C SER A 64 -7.50 -3.52 5.82
N ASN A 65 -8.51 -3.81 5.00
CA ASN A 65 -9.91 -3.53 5.26
C ASN A 65 -10.82 -4.54 4.53
N ALA A 66 -12.12 -4.45 4.78
CA ALA A 66 -13.11 -5.36 4.21
C ALA A 66 -13.46 -5.11 2.73
N SER A 67 -12.89 -4.07 2.09
CA SER A 67 -13.23 -3.74 0.70
C SER A 67 -12.78 -4.84 -0.27
N ASP A 68 -13.58 -5.06 -1.31
CA ASP A 68 -13.24 -6.04 -2.36
C ASP A 68 -11.98 -5.61 -3.14
N PHE A 69 -11.76 -4.30 -3.26
CA PHE A 69 -10.53 -3.76 -3.81
C PHE A 69 -9.32 -4.28 -3.03
N ALA A 70 -9.23 -4.02 -1.71
CA ALA A 70 -8.07 -4.42 -0.89
C ALA A 70 -7.81 -5.93 -0.85
N LYS A 71 -8.86 -6.74 -1.04
CA LYS A 71 -8.79 -8.20 -1.13
C LYS A 71 -8.21 -8.70 -2.45
N THR A 72 -8.62 -8.11 -3.57
CA THR A 72 -8.50 -8.76 -4.89
C THR A 72 -7.68 -7.99 -5.93
N ARG A 73 -7.37 -6.70 -5.69
CA ARG A 73 -6.74 -5.85 -6.71
C ARG A 73 -5.29 -5.47 -6.43
N PRO A 74 -4.93 -4.89 -5.26
CA PRO A 74 -3.60 -4.38 -5.06
C PRO A 74 -2.64 -5.46 -4.59
N THR A 75 -1.39 -5.33 -5.00
CA THR A 75 -0.24 -5.83 -4.25
C THR A 75 0.09 -4.81 -3.17
N GLU A 76 -0.09 -5.21 -1.92
CA GLU A 76 0.25 -4.43 -0.73
C GLU A 76 1.70 -4.74 -0.33
N VAL A 77 2.51 -3.72 -0.07
CA VAL A 77 3.86 -3.86 0.45
C VAL A 77 3.98 -2.99 1.69
N VAL A 78 4.25 -3.62 2.83
CA VAL A 78 4.52 -2.94 4.10
C VAL A 78 6.02 -3.04 4.35
N THR A 79 6.67 -1.89 4.55
CA THR A 79 8.10 -1.80 4.83
C THR A 79 8.32 -1.06 6.13
N ILE A 80 9.13 -1.61 7.02
CA ILE A 80 9.49 -1.04 8.32
C ILE A 80 11.01 -1.00 8.40
N LYS A 81 11.56 0.20 8.59
CA LYS A 81 13.01 0.42 8.64
C LYS A 81 13.39 1.17 9.90
N ALA A 82 14.60 0.92 10.41
CA ALA A 82 15.16 1.74 11.46
C ALA A 82 15.33 3.17 10.94
N TYR A 83 14.86 4.15 11.71
CA TYR A 83 14.96 5.57 11.36
C TYR A 83 15.93 6.27 12.30
N ASN A 84 16.99 6.84 11.73
CA ASN A 84 17.91 7.68 12.47
C ASN A 84 17.38 9.12 12.48
N ALA A 85 16.82 9.55 13.62
CA ALA A 85 16.26 10.89 13.77
C ALA A 85 17.32 12.01 13.68
N ALA A 86 18.55 11.75 14.14
CA ALA A 86 19.63 12.73 14.09
C ALA A 86 20.13 12.96 12.65
N ALA A 87 20.27 11.86 11.88
CA ALA A 87 20.73 11.90 10.49
C ALA A 87 19.58 12.05 9.47
N LYS A 88 18.32 12.01 9.92
CA LYS A 88 17.10 12.00 9.09
C LYS A 88 17.15 10.96 7.97
N SER A 89 17.63 9.75 8.29
CA SER A 89 17.91 8.71 7.31
C SER A 89 17.40 7.33 7.73
N VAL A 90 17.25 6.45 6.75
CA VAL A 90 16.98 5.02 6.93
C VAL A 90 18.09 4.21 6.30
N SER A 91 18.30 2.98 6.79
CA SER A 91 19.26 2.05 6.22
C SER A 91 18.60 0.71 5.90
N GLY A 92 19.10 0.06 4.85
CA GLY A 92 18.72 -1.30 4.46
C GLY A 92 17.23 -1.53 4.20
N ILE A 93 16.82 -2.79 4.39
CA ILE A 93 15.48 -3.29 4.07
C ILE A 93 14.61 -3.35 5.33
N GLY A 94 15.18 -3.68 6.49
CA GLY A 94 14.45 -3.91 7.74
C GLY A 94 13.46 -5.06 7.58
N ILE A 95 12.18 -4.80 7.78
CA ILE A 95 11.09 -5.76 7.52
C ILE A 95 10.33 -5.28 6.29
N GLN A 96 10.24 -6.11 5.26
CA GLN A 96 9.38 -5.86 4.11
C GLN A 96 8.46 -7.06 3.87
N ILE A 97 7.15 -6.86 3.96
CA ILE A 97 6.16 -7.90 3.69
C ILE A 97 5.35 -7.48 2.46
N SER A 98 5.35 -8.33 1.44
CA SER A 98 4.52 -8.16 0.25
C SER A 98 3.34 -9.13 0.28
N ARG A 99 2.14 -8.62 0.05
CA ARG A 99 0.90 -9.39 -0.15
C ARG A 99 0.39 -9.10 -1.57
N PRO A 100 0.66 -9.98 -2.54
CA PRO A 100 -0.06 -9.94 -3.81
C PRO A 100 -1.51 -10.37 -3.62
N ALA A 101 -2.40 -9.88 -4.49
CA ALA A 101 -3.81 -10.25 -4.43
C ALA A 101 -4.01 -11.75 -4.67
N GLY A 102 -4.74 -12.41 -3.78
CA GLY A 102 -5.11 -13.82 -3.91
C GLY A 102 -3.98 -14.84 -3.70
N THR A 103 -2.80 -14.42 -3.25
CA THR A 103 -1.66 -15.32 -2.97
C THR A 103 -1.12 -15.14 -1.55
N ASN A 104 -0.26 -16.06 -1.13
CA ASN A 104 0.44 -15.96 0.14
C ASN A 104 1.38 -14.73 0.16
N VAL A 105 1.64 -14.24 1.36
CA VAL A 105 2.60 -13.16 1.59
C VAL A 105 4.03 -13.63 1.36
N THR A 106 4.87 -12.74 0.83
CA THR A 106 6.30 -12.96 0.66
C THR A 106 7.09 -11.99 1.55
N PRO A 107 7.78 -12.49 2.59
CA PRO A 107 8.62 -11.67 3.44
C PRO A 107 10.02 -11.48 2.84
N SER A 108 10.59 -10.30 3.07
CA SER A 108 12.01 -9.97 2.89
C SER A 108 12.46 -9.28 4.18
N ILE A 109 13.25 -10.00 4.98
CA ILE A 109 13.59 -9.61 6.35
C ILE A 109 15.10 -9.52 6.49
N ASP A 110 15.58 -8.35 6.91
CA ASP A 110 16.95 -8.09 7.29
C ASP A 110 16.96 -7.37 8.65
N LEU A 111 16.96 -8.15 9.73
CA LEU A 111 16.97 -7.61 11.09
C LEU A 111 18.29 -6.89 11.42
N ASN A 112 19.38 -7.16 10.68
CA ASN A 112 20.64 -6.44 10.88
C ASN A 112 20.57 -4.99 10.40
N SER A 113 19.66 -4.67 9.46
CA SER A 113 19.35 -3.28 9.10
C SER A 113 18.21 -2.67 9.92
N LEU A 114 17.59 -3.43 10.82
CA LEU A 114 16.60 -2.96 11.81
C LEU A 114 17.25 -2.71 13.18
N VAL A 115 18.52 -2.32 13.22
CA VAL A 115 19.19 -1.89 14.46
C VAL A 115 18.69 -0.49 14.81
N LEU A 116 17.91 -0.41 15.88
CA LEU A 116 17.26 0.83 16.30
C LEU A 116 18.24 1.73 17.05
N PRO A 117 18.51 2.96 16.58
CA PRO A 117 19.23 3.96 17.36
C PRO A 117 18.36 4.44 18.52
N ILE A 118 18.97 5.13 19.50
CA ILE A 118 18.23 5.84 20.54
C ILE A 118 17.94 7.28 20.04
N PRO A 119 16.69 7.77 20.08
CA PRO A 119 15.47 7.07 20.50
C PRO A 119 15.01 6.02 19.49
N ASN A 120 14.40 4.93 19.98
CA ASN A 120 13.90 3.83 19.14
C ASN A 120 12.76 4.33 18.24
N VAL A 121 13.07 4.49 16.95
CA VAL A 121 12.17 5.04 15.95
C VAL A 121 12.25 4.22 14.66
N VAL A 122 11.11 3.98 14.04
CA VAL A 122 11.00 3.30 12.75
C VAL A 122 10.26 4.17 11.72
N LEU A 123 10.67 4.05 10.46
CA LEU A 123 9.93 4.54 9.32
C LEU A 123 9.05 3.40 8.81
N VAL A 124 7.75 3.61 8.80
CA VAL A 124 6.76 2.66 8.28
C VAL A 124 6.22 3.19 6.98
N ASN A 125 6.39 2.41 5.92
CA ASN A 125 5.87 2.67 4.60
C ASN A 125 4.83 1.61 4.22
N VAL A 126 3.68 2.04 3.72
CA VAL A 126 2.66 1.17 3.14
C VAL A 126 2.44 1.59 1.70
N LYS A 127 2.60 0.66 0.77
CA LYS A 127 2.45 0.89 -0.67
C LYS A 127 1.49 -0.10 -1.29
N TYR A 128 0.53 0.38 -2.06
CA TYR A 128 -0.37 -0.41 -2.89
C TYR A 128 0.01 -0.19 -4.35
N THR A 129 0.06 -1.26 -5.13
CA THR A 129 0.21 -1.20 -6.58
C THR A 129 -0.82 -2.09 -7.25
N TRP A 130 -1.45 -1.62 -8.32
CA TRP A 130 -2.46 -2.39 -9.04
C TRP A 130 -2.45 -2.06 -10.53
N LYS A 131 -3.15 -2.87 -11.32
CA LYS A 131 -3.40 -2.57 -12.74
C LYS A 131 -4.76 -1.90 -12.88
N MET A 132 -4.76 -0.69 -13.42
CA MET A 132 -5.97 0.04 -13.80
C MET A 132 -6.48 -0.46 -15.16
N LEU A 133 -7.76 -0.20 -15.41
CA LEU A 133 -8.38 -0.49 -16.70
C LEU A 133 -7.64 0.25 -17.84
N GLY A 134 -7.39 -0.44 -18.95
CA GLY A 134 -6.58 0.09 -20.06
C GLY A 134 -5.07 -0.11 -19.90
N GLY A 135 -4.64 -0.98 -18.98
CA GLY A 135 -3.25 -1.45 -18.89
C GLY A 135 -2.29 -0.52 -18.14
N ARG A 136 -2.78 0.61 -17.63
CA ARG A 136 -2.00 1.54 -16.80
C ARG A 136 -1.78 0.92 -15.41
N SER A 137 -0.69 1.27 -14.74
CA SER A 137 -0.45 0.88 -13.35
C SER A 137 -0.87 2.01 -12.40
N GLY A 138 -1.66 1.65 -11.38
CA GLY A 138 -1.92 2.49 -10.22
C GLY A 138 -0.91 2.23 -9.11
N SER A 139 -0.59 3.26 -8.35
CA SER A 139 0.20 3.15 -7.13
C SER A 139 -0.30 4.18 -6.13
N GLU A 140 -0.38 3.78 -4.87
CA GLU A 140 -0.73 4.65 -3.75
C GLU A 140 0.21 4.31 -2.59
N GLN A 141 0.69 5.31 -1.86
CA GLN A 141 1.71 5.09 -0.82
C GLN A 141 1.56 6.11 0.30
N THR A 142 1.72 5.64 1.52
CA THR A 142 1.80 6.50 2.71
C THR A 142 2.98 6.08 3.56
N GLU A 143 3.56 7.05 4.26
CA GLU A 143 4.73 6.86 5.10
C GLU A 143 4.58 7.64 6.40
N THR A 144 5.03 7.05 7.50
CA THR A 144 5.01 7.70 8.80
C THR A 144 6.16 7.23 9.67
N ILE A 145 6.52 8.06 10.64
CA ILE A 145 7.54 7.77 11.62
C ILE A 145 6.84 7.40 12.93
N ILE A 146 7.20 6.25 13.50
CA ILE A 146 6.63 5.74 14.77
C ILE A 146 7.77 5.57 15.77
N SER A 147 7.60 6.08 16.98
CA SER A 147 8.57 5.92 18.06
C SER A 147 8.04 4.99 19.16
N SER A 148 8.94 4.46 19.97
CA SER A 148 8.58 3.62 21.12
C SER A 148 7.81 4.36 22.24
N GLY A 149 7.84 5.69 22.25
CA GLY A 149 7.21 6.53 23.29
C GLY A 149 5.93 7.26 22.87
N THR A 150 5.38 7.01 21.68
CA THR A 150 4.22 7.74 21.14
C THR A 150 2.85 7.23 21.62
N LYS A 151 2.77 6.48 22.73
CA LYS A 151 1.50 5.94 23.26
C LYS A 151 1.38 6.07 24.75
#